data_AF-A0A956L9G3-F1
#
_entry.id   AF-A0A956L9G3-F1
#
_cell.length_a   1.000
_cell.length_b   1.000
_cell.length_c   1.000
_cell.angle_alpha   90.00
_cell.angle_beta   90.00
_cell.angle_gamma   90.00
#
_symmetry.space_group_name_H-M   'P 1'
#
loop_
_entity.id
_entity.type
_entity.pdbx_description
1 polymer ?
#
loop_
_entity_poly.entity_id
_entity_poly.type
_entity_poly.pdbx_seq_one_letter_code
_entity_poly.pdbx_strand_id
1 'polypeptide(L)'
;LVDGQLDRALAVARGKVRERDDAWMPALLTRLVSGRLWYTPGFRGDGAQQVWRRLLKPVADGKVVPIVGSRLLEAAYGDSHDTATRLAGAHRYPLAAHEWDDLPRVTEYMSVKESRYNVVRAFQDQLLHDLVAQHHAWLPPEEIPPANRKPRLGKLLALVGDHMRQDEGDPHRILAELPASVYVTTNFDPLLERALKANDRAPQQVVTRWRHKKAPQLASEQVIAEPTVRAPLVYHVYGAFGAKADDGLVLTEDDHFDFLIGTVADKLVPPEVESALVDNSLLFLGFRLTDWHFRVLFRLMMSLPGRERLQQYCHVAVQLDPDMQTMADVEGAKAYLSDYFGREANIDIFWGSAEEFLRALRDELANAGELHTEEEPAPSDDEWDF
;
A
#
# COMPACT_ATOMS: atom_id res chain seq x y z
N LEU A 1 23.69 -5.89 12.51
CA LEU A 1 24.90 -5.67 13.36
C LEU A 1 24.53 -4.70 14.47
N VAL A 2 24.92 -5.00 15.71
CA VAL A 2 24.67 -4.16 16.90
C VAL A 2 25.43 -2.84 16.80
N ASP A 3 24.97 -1.80 17.50
CA ASP A 3 25.63 -0.51 17.64
C ASP A 3 27.16 -0.62 17.91
N GLY A 4 27.92 0.34 17.39
CA GLY A 4 29.38 0.47 17.60
C GLY A 4 30.27 -0.52 16.85
N GLN A 5 29.79 -1.23 15.83
CA GLN A 5 30.65 -2.11 15.01
C GLN A 5 31.48 -1.37 13.95
N LEU A 6 30.94 -0.29 13.36
CA LEU A 6 31.71 0.60 12.50
C LEU A 6 32.86 1.25 13.27
N ASP A 7 32.59 1.73 14.49
CA ASP A 7 33.61 2.33 15.35
C ASP A 7 34.68 1.31 15.77
N ARG A 8 34.27 0.06 16.08
CA ARG A 8 35.22 -1.03 16.35
C ARG A 8 36.09 -1.35 15.14
N ALA A 9 35.51 -1.46 13.94
CA ALA A 9 36.26 -1.71 12.71
C ALA A 9 37.24 -0.57 12.42
N LEU A 10 36.80 0.69 12.60
CA LEU A 10 37.64 1.87 12.42
C LEU A 10 38.77 1.95 13.44
N ALA A 11 38.49 1.63 14.71
CA ALA A 11 39.50 1.58 15.76
C ALA A 11 40.57 0.52 15.46
N VAL A 12 40.17 -0.67 14.99
CA VAL A 12 41.10 -1.72 14.55
C VAL A 12 41.91 -1.27 13.34
N ALA A 13 41.29 -0.64 12.35
CA ALA A 13 41.97 -0.14 11.16
C ALA A 13 43.03 0.93 11.51
N ARG A 14 42.68 1.89 12.38
CA ARG A 14 43.61 2.92 12.88
C ARG A 14 44.75 2.30 13.69
N GLY A 15 44.45 1.31 14.53
CA GLY A 15 45.46 0.57 15.29
C GLY A 15 46.52 -0.09 14.39
N LYS A 16 46.10 -0.68 13.26
CA LYS A 16 47.00 -1.38 12.33
C LYS A 16 48.00 -0.49 11.59
N VAL A 17 47.72 0.80 11.45
CA VAL A 17 48.57 1.73 10.68
C VAL A 17 49.18 2.83 11.55
N ARG A 18 49.04 2.74 12.87
CA ARG A 18 49.48 3.76 13.83
C ARG A 18 50.98 4.02 13.82
N GLU A 19 51.80 3.02 13.48
CA GLU A 19 53.26 3.10 13.48
C GLU A 19 53.86 3.40 12.09
N ARG A 20 53.02 3.72 11.10
CA ARG A 20 53.48 4.03 9.74
C ARG A 20 53.54 5.54 9.53
N ASP A 21 54.77 6.05 9.38
CA ASP A 21 55.05 7.49 9.27
C ASP A 21 54.52 8.14 7.96
N ASP A 22 54.17 7.34 6.97
CA ASP A 22 53.74 7.76 5.62
C ASP A 22 52.23 7.53 5.34
N ALA A 23 51.48 7.00 6.31
CA ALA A 23 50.07 6.68 6.13
C ALA A 23 49.14 7.78 6.65
N TRP A 24 48.21 8.23 5.80
CA TRP A 24 47.10 9.09 6.22
C TRP A 24 46.19 8.24 7.12
N MET A 25 45.90 8.73 8.34
CA MET A 25 45.08 8.00 9.32
C MET A 25 43.72 7.61 8.69
N PRO A 26 43.26 6.34 8.80
CA PRO A 26 42.00 5.91 8.23
C PRO A 26 40.85 6.80 8.69
N ALA A 27 40.21 7.46 7.72
CA ALA A 27 39.03 8.28 7.91
C ALA A 27 37.80 7.52 7.41
N LEU A 28 36.78 7.40 8.27
CA LEU A 28 35.49 6.88 7.86
C LEU A 28 34.71 8.02 7.21
N LEU A 29 34.50 7.91 5.91
CA LEU A 29 33.52 8.72 5.19
C LEU A 29 32.20 7.96 5.25
N THR A 30 31.31 8.39 6.12
CA THR A 30 29.96 7.82 6.26
C THR A 30 28.92 8.90 6.04
N ARG A 31 27.83 8.54 5.36
CA ARG A 31 26.62 9.37 5.24
C ARG A 31 25.52 8.92 6.22
N LEU A 32 25.79 7.91 7.04
CA LEU A 32 24.83 7.34 7.99
C LEU A 32 24.93 8.09 9.32
N VAL A 33 23.85 8.75 9.72
CA VAL A 33 23.76 9.49 10.99
C VAL A 33 23.86 8.54 12.20
N SER A 34 23.32 7.33 12.10
CA SER A 34 23.30 6.35 13.21
C SER A 34 24.44 5.32 13.19
N GLY A 35 25.27 5.29 12.14
CA GLY A 35 26.27 4.22 11.96
C GLY A 35 25.69 2.81 11.77
N ARG A 36 24.36 2.63 11.63
CA ARG A 36 23.76 1.33 11.32
C ARG A 36 23.92 1.01 9.84
N LEU A 37 24.74 0.00 9.55
CA LEU A 37 25.00 -0.49 8.20
C LEU A 37 23.84 -1.28 7.58
N TRP A 38 23.00 -1.88 8.41
CA TRP A 38 21.97 -2.82 7.97
C TRP A 38 20.62 -2.41 8.53
N TYR A 39 19.69 -2.18 7.62
CA TYR A 39 18.26 -2.10 7.89
C TYR A 39 17.75 -3.49 8.27
N THR A 40 16.95 -3.59 9.33
CA THR A 40 16.28 -4.83 9.73
C THR A 40 14.79 -4.53 9.73
N PRO A 41 14.02 -5.09 8.78
CA PRO A 41 12.57 -4.90 8.76
C PRO A 41 11.94 -5.57 9.98
N GLY A 42 10.88 -4.98 10.54
CA GLY A 42 10.19 -5.55 11.69
C GLY A 42 9.37 -4.57 12.52
N PHE A 43 8.63 -5.13 13.47
CA PHE A 43 8.05 -4.38 14.58
C PHE A 43 9.16 -3.95 15.55
N ARG A 44 9.05 -2.74 16.11
CA ARG A 44 10.03 -2.22 17.07
C ARG A 44 9.69 -2.63 18.51
N GLY A 45 10.73 -2.89 19.30
CA GLY A 45 10.65 -3.17 20.73
C GLY A 45 10.37 -4.64 21.07
N ASP A 46 10.39 -4.96 22.36
CA ASP A 46 10.24 -6.33 22.88
C ASP A 46 8.82 -6.92 22.64
N GLY A 47 7.88 -6.10 22.16
CA GLY A 47 6.49 -6.47 21.88
C GLY A 47 6.24 -7.06 20.48
N ALA A 48 7.26 -7.19 19.62
CA ALA A 48 7.10 -7.66 18.24
C ALA A 48 6.35 -9.00 18.13
N GLN A 49 6.70 -9.98 18.97
CA GLN A 49 6.04 -11.29 19.00
C GLN A 49 4.57 -11.19 19.42
N GLN A 50 4.23 -10.22 20.27
CA GLN A 50 2.86 -9.99 20.71
C GLN A 50 2.00 -9.38 19.60
N VAL A 51 2.58 -8.52 18.75
CA VAL A 51 1.88 -8.02 17.54
C VAL A 51 1.55 -9.19 16.61
N TRP A 52 2.54 -10.02 16.28
CA TRP A 52 2.31 -11.21 15.44
C TRP A 52 1.23 -12.13 16.01
N ARG A 53 1.31 -12.50 17.30
CA ARG A 53 0.28 -13.36 17.94
C ARG A 53 -1.14 -12.78 17.85
N ARG A 54 -1.29 -11.46 18.03
CA ARG A 54 -2.59 -10.78 17.93
C ARG A 54 -3.10 -10.69 16.49
N LEU A 55 -2.21 -10.66 15.51
CA LEU A 55 -2.54 -10.54 14.09
C LEU A 55 -2.85 -11.89 13.43
N LEU A 56 -2.08 -12.94 13.72
CA LEU A 56 -2.13 -14.20 12.96
C LEU A 56 -3.48 -14.90 13.06
N LYS A 57 -4.10 -14.95 14.26
CA LYS A 57 -5.38 -15.65 14.45
C LYS A 57 -6.53 -15.01 13.66
N PRO A 58 -6.78 -13.69 13.73
CA PRO A 58 -7.75 -13.04 12.86
C PRO A 58 -7.45 -13.24 11.37
N VAL A 59 -6.18 -13.14 10.95
CA VAL A 59 -5.80 -13.34 9.55
C VAL A 59 -6.11 -14.77 9.08
N ALA A 60 -5.78 -15.79 9.87
CA ALA A 60 -6.08 -17.19 9.56
C ALA A 60 -7.59 -17.47 9.49
N ASP A 61 -8.38 -16.81 10.35
CA ASP A 61 -9.85 -16.94 10.37
C ASP A 61 -10.56 -16.13 9.26
N GLY A 62 -9.80 -15.46 8.38
CA GLY A 62 -10.35 -14.58 7.35
C GLY A 62 -10.91 -13.27 7.88
N LYS A 63 -10.64 -12.93 9.15
CA LYS A 63 -10.99 -11.67 9.80
C LYS A 63 -9.95 -10.59 9.53
N VAL A 64 -9.66 -10.36 8.25
CA VAL A 64 -8.67 -9.38 7.79
C VAL A 64 -9.15 -8.63 6.55
N VAL A 65 -8.86 -7.33 6.50
CA VAL A 65 -9.05 -6.49 5.32
C VAL A 65 -7.69 -5.91 4.91
N PRO A 66 -7.12 -6.39 3.80
CA PRO A 66 -5.99 -5.73 3.17
C PRO A 66 -6.42 -4.41 2.53
N ILE A 67 -5.74 -3.33 2.91
CA ILE A 67 -5.91 -1.98 2.37
C ILE A 67 -4.65 -1.65 1.57
N VAL A 68 -4.80 -1.51 0.25
CA VAL A 68 -3.69 -1.46 -0.71
C VAL A 68 -3.54 -0.07 -1.33
N GLY A 69 -2.36 0.52 -1.16
CA GLY A 69 -1.95 1.82 -1.68
C GLY A 69 -1.02 1.77 -2.88
N SER A 70 -0.71 2.93 -3.45
CA SER A 70 -0.03 3.09 -4.74
C SER A 70 1.41 2.59 -4.73
N ARG A 71 2.05 2.54 -3.56
CA ARG A 71 3.45 2.11 -3.44
C ARG A 71 3.63 0.60 -3.67
N LEU A 72 2.55 -0.20 -3.61
CA LEU A 72 2.59 -1.60 -4.08
C LEU A 72 2.81 -1.74 -5.59
N LEU A 73 2.65 -0.65 -6.34
CA LEU A 73 2.75 -0.60 -7.80
C LEU A 73 4.11 -0.08 -8.28
N GLU A 74 5.03 0.23 -7.37
CA GLU A 74 6.36 0.76 -7.69
C GLU A 74 7.13 -0.17 -8.64
N ALA A 75 7.02 -1.48 -8.43
CA ALA A 75 7.60 -2.48 -9.33
C ALA A 75 6.87 -2.60 -10.69
N ALA A 76 5.60 -2.16 -10.78
CA ALA A 76 4.82 -2.23 -12.00
C ALA A 76 5.04 -1.02 -12.92
N TYR A 77 5.01 0.20 -12.38
CA TYR A 77 5.14 1.43 -13.18
C TYR A 77 5.76 2.61 -12.41
N GLY A 78 6.44 2.35 -11.30
CA GLY A 78 7.11 3.36 -10.48
C GLY A 78 6.24 4.05 -9.45
N ASP A 79 6.84 5.01 -8.73
CA ASP A 79 6.18 5.76 -7.65
C ASP A 79 5.20 6.81 -8.22
N SER A 80 4.07 7.02 -7.52
CA SER A 80 3.14 8.10 -7.84
C SER A 80 3.78 9.49 -7.74
N HIS A 81 4.78 9.67 -6.88
CA HIS A 81 5.54 10.93 -6.76
C HIS A 81 6.44 11.21 -7.95
N ASP A 82 7.07 10.17 -8.49
CA ASP A 82 7.85 10.26 -9.72
C ASP A 82 6.95 10.61 -10.91
N THR A 83 5.75 10.00 -10.95
CA THR A 83 4.71 10.34 -11.93
C THR A 83 4.27 11.79 -11.81
N ALA A 84 3.99 12.27 -10.59
CA ALA A 84 3.65 13.66 -10.32
C ALA A 84 4.76 14.61 -10.79
N THR A 85 6.03 14.29 -10.50
CA THR A 85 7.19 15.10 -10.89
C THR A 85 7.32 15.21 -12.41
N ARG A 86 7.12 14.10 -13.13
CA ARG A 86 7.14 14.08 -14.61
C ARG A 86 6.00 14.91 -15.20
N LEU A 87 4.79 14.80 -14.66
CA LEU A 87 3.64 15.63 -15.06
C LEU A 87 3.89 17.11 -14.77
N ALA A 88 4.42 17.45 -13.59
CA ALA A 88 4.75 18.80 -13.20
C ALA A 88 5.74 19.45 -14.19
N GLY A 89 6.80 18.71 -14.57
CA GLY A 89 7.75 19.15 -15.58
C GLY A 89 7.13 19.34 -16.96
N ALA A 90 6.37 18.34 -17.44
CA ALA A 90 5.73 18.37 -18.76
C ALA A 90 4.72 19.52 -18.91
N HIS A 91 3.99 19.83 -17.84
CA HIS A 91 2.95 20.86 -17.83
C HIS A 91 3.41 22.22 -17.28
N ARG A 92 4.71 22.38 -16.99
CA ARG A 92 5.33 23.60 -16.45
C ARG A 92 4.61 24.09 -15.19
N TYR A 93 4.50 23.21 -14.21
CA TYR A 93 3.97 23.52 -12.90
C TYR A 93 4.79 24.65 -12.24
N PRO A 94 4.15 25.74 -11.78
CA PRO A 94 4.87 26.98 -11.47
C PRO A 94 5.44 27.06 -10.04
N LEU A 95 5.08 26.13 -9.14
CA LEU A 95 5.53 26.16 -7.75
C LEU A 95 6.91 25.51 -7.57
N ALA A 96 7.44 25.54 -6.34
CA ALA A 96 8.79 25.09 -6.06
C ALA A 96 8.97 23.58 -6.32
N ALA A 97 10.18 23.17 -6.72
CA ALA A 97 10.45 21.79 -7.14
C ALA A 97 10.14 20.72 -6.07
N HIS A 98 10.19 21.07 -4.78
CA HIS A 98 9.84 20.18 -3.68
C HIS A 98 8.32 19.97 -3.50
N GLU A 99 7.49 20.65 -4.32
CA GLU A 99 6.03 20.49 -4.36
C GLU A 99 5.58 19.76 -5.64
N TRP A 100 6.53 19.27 -6.44
CA TRP A 100 6.24 18.62 -7.73
C TRP A 100 5.86 17.15 -7.58
N ASP A 101 6.09 16.56 -6.41
CA ASP A 101 5.79 15.16 -6.11
C ASP A 101 4.35 14.93 -5.62
N ASP A 102 3.57 15.97 -5.36
CA ASP A 102 2.18 15.86 -4.90
C ASP A 102 1.19 15.74 -6.08
N LEU A 103 0.82 14.50 -6.44
CA LEU A 103 -0.04 14.21 -7.60
C LEU A 103 -1.39 14.96 -7.58
N PRO A 104 -2.16 14.98 -6.48
CA PRO A 104 -3.36 15.81 -6.36
C PRO A 104 -3.16 17.27 -6.71
N ARG A 105 -2.09 17.88 -6.20
CA ARG A 105 -1.81 19.31 -6.43
C ARG A 105 -1.39 19.59 -7.87
N VAL A 106 -0.53 18.74 -8.43
CA VAL A 106 -0.09 18.86 -9.83
C VAL A 106 -1.28 18.71 -10.78
N THR A 107 -2.15 17.73 -10.53
CA THR A 107 -3.33 17.49 -11.37
C THR A 107 -4.43 18.54 -11.15
N GLU A 108 -4.52 19.14 -9.97
CA GLU A 108 -5.36 20.33 -9.73
C GLU A 108 -4.89 21.51 -10.60
N TYR A 109 -3.59 21.80 -10.62
CA TYR A 109 -3.06 22.83 -11.52
C TYR A 109 -3.35 22.54 -13.00
N MET A 110 -3.24 21.28 -13.42
CA MET A 110 -3.60 20.89 -14.79
C MET A 110 -5.10 21.13 -15.06
N SER A 111 -5.97 20.87 -14.08
CA SER A 111 -7.43 21.04 -14.14
C SER A 111 -7.84 22.50 -14.47
N VAL A 112 -7.03 23.48 -14.06
CA VAL A 112 -7.31 24.91 -14.31
C VAL A 112 -7.31 25.26 -15.80
N LYS A 113 -6.47 24.60 -16.60
CA LYS A 113 -6.25 24.94 -18.02
C LYS A 113 -6.77 23.87 -18.98
N GLU A 114 -6.95 22.65 -18.51
CA GLU A 114 -7.30 21.49 -19.31
C GLU A 114 -8.65 20.92 -18.89
N SER A 115 -9.34 20.27 -19.83
CA SER A 115 -10.51 19.48 -19.46
C SER A 115 -10.10 18.30 -18.57
N ARG A 116 -10.96 17.88 -17.64
CA ARG A 116 -10.77 16.66 -16.84
C ARG A 116 -10.39 15.44 -17.68
N TYR A 117 -11.03 15.28 -18.85
CA TYR A 117 -10.69 14.22 -19.79
C TYR A 117 -9.22 14.27 -20.19
N ASN A 118 -8.68 15.45 -20.51
CA ASN A 118 -7.27 15.61 -20.86
C ASN A 118 -6.36 15.36 -19.66
N VAL A 119 -6.73 15.79 -18.44
CA VAL A 119 -5.93 15.54 -17.22
C VAL A 119 -5.82 14.03 -16.95
N VAL A 120 -6.94 13.31 -16.98
CA VAL A 120 -6.96 11.85 -16.78
C VAL A 120 -6.18 11.14 -17.89
N ARG A 121 -6.28 11.61 -19.14
CA ARG A 121 -5.51 11.05 -20.26
C ARG A 121 -4.02 11.28 -20.09
N ALA A 122 -3.60 12.49 -19.71
CA ALA A 122 -2.20 12.80 -19.46
C ALA A 122 -1.62 11.93 -18.33
N PHE A 123 -2.38 11.70 -17.26
CA PHE A 123 -2.00 10.78 -16.19
C PHE A 123 -1.86 9.33 -16.68
N GLN A 124 -2.87 8.80 -17.40
CA GLN A 124 -2.82 7.45 -17.97
C GLN A 124 -1.68 7.27 -18.98
N ASP A 125 -1.41 8.28 -19.80
CA ASP A 125 -0.32 8.28 -20.79
C ASP A 125 1.06 8.32 -20.09
N GLN A 126 1.18 9.05 -18.98
CA GLN A 126 2.39 9.05 -18.16
C GLN A 126 2.64 7.68 -17.51
N LEU A 127 1.62 7.06 -16.91
CA LEU A 127 1.74 5.70 -16.37
C LEU A 127 2.12 4.69 -17.44
N LEU A 128 1.53 4.81 -18.63
CA LEU A 128 1.86 3.96 -19.77
C LEU A 128 3.34 4.14 -20.18
N HIS A 129 3.80 5.38 -20.24
CA HIS A 129 5.19 5.68 -20.55
C HIS A 129 6.15 5.05 -19.53
N ASP A 130 5.83 5.20 -18.24
CA ASP A 130 6.67 4.69 -17.15
C ASP A 130 6.73 3.17 -17.13
N LEU A 131 5.59 2.51 -17.34
CA LEU A 131 5.50 1.06 -17.47
C LEU A 131 6.35 0.55 -18.64
N VAL A 132 6.24 1.18 -19.82
CA VAL A 132 7.04 0.79 -20.99
C VAL A 132 8.53 1.03 -20.73
N ALA A 133 8.90 2.17 -20.16
CA ALA A 133 10.30 2.49 -19.86
C ALA A 133 10.92 1.49 -18.89
N GLN A 134 10.20 1.10 -17.85
CA GLN A 134 10.67 0.17 -16.82
C GLN A 134 10.81 -1.27 -17.33
N HIS A 135 9.89 -1.70 -18.21
CA HIS A 135 9.77 -3.10 -18.62
C HIS A 135 10.11 -3.37 -20.10
N HIS A 136 10.68 -2.38 -20.79
CA HIS A 136 11.00 -2.45 -22.23
C HIS A 136 11.79 -3.70 -22.62
N ALA A 137 12.67 -4.20 -21.74
CA ALA A 137 13.58 -5.30 -22.04
C ALA A 137 12.87 -6.64 -22.37
N TRP A 138 11.68 -6.86 -21.82
CA TRP A 138 10.98 -8.15 -21.92
C TRP A 138 9.53 -8.03 -22.41
N LEU A 139 8.96 -6.82 -22.47
CA LEU A 139 7.62 -6.61 -23.04
C LEU A 139 7.57 -7.04 -24.52
N PRO A 140 6.47 -7.64 -24.99
CA PRO A 140 6.33 -8.06 -26.39
C PRO A 140 6.45 -6.86 -27.33
N PRO A 141 7.36 -6.88 -28.34
CA PRO A 141 7.59 -5.75 -29.23
C PRO A 141 6.32 -5.26 -29.94
N GLU A 142 5.40 -6.15 -30.28
CA GLU A 142 4.12 -5.85 -30.94
C GLU A 142 3.14 -5.06 -30.06
N GLU A 143 3.36 -5.00 -28.74
CA GLU A 143 2.50 -4.29 -27.79
C GLU A 143 3.02 -2.89 -27.43
N ILE A 144 4.29 -2.60 -27.73
CA ILE A 144 4.97 -1.35 -27.33
C ILE A 144 5.38 -0.49 -28.54
N PRO A 145 5.63 0.82 -28.35
CA PRO A 145 6.18 1.67 -29.40
C PRO A 145 7.61 1.20 -29.80
N PRO A 146 8.01 1.35 -31.08
CA PRO A 146 7.30 2.00 -32.18
C PRO A 146 6.35 1.07 -32.97
N ALA A 147 6.37 -0.25 -32.73
CA ALA A 147 5.56 -1.20 -33.49
C ALA A 147 4.06 -1.02 -33.21
N ASN A 148 3.70 -0.78 -31.94
CA ASN A 148 2.37 -0.33 -31.54
C ASN A 148 2.33 1.19 -31.34
N ARG A 149 1.62 1.89 -32.22
CA ARG A 149 1.45 3.36 -32.11
C ARG A 149 0.42 3.77 -31.05
N LYS A 150 -0.42 2.85 -30.58
CA LYS A 150 -1.48 3.09 -29.59
C LYS A 150 -1.51 1.96 -28.57
N PRO A 151 -0.44 1.80 -27.77
CA PRO A 151 -0.41 0.84 -26.67
C PRO A 151 -1.58 1.09 -25.73
N ARG A 152 -2.13 0.01 -25.16
CA ARG A 152 -3.26 0.09 -24.23
C ARG A 152 -2.75 -0.18 -22.82
N LEU A 153 -2.89 0.80 -21.94
CA LEU A 153 -2.44 0.71 -20.53
C LEU A 153 -2.94 -0.57 -19.86
N GLY A 154 -4.24 -0.88 -19.95
CA GLY A 154 -4.81 -2.09 -19.35
C GLY A 154 -4.22 -3.41 -19.88
N LYS A 155 -3.76 -3.45 -21.13
CA LYS A 155 -3.12 -4.64 -21.71
C LYS A 155 -1.68 -4.79 -21.22
N LEU A 156 -0.95 -3.68 -21.11
CA LEU A 156 0.41 -3.70 -20.57
C LEU A 156 0.44 -3.98 -19.07
N LEU A 157 -0.49 -3.40 -18.30
CA LEU A 157 -0.70 -3.75 -16.89
C LEU A 157 -0.99 -5.24 -16.71
N ALA A 158 -1.79 -5.82 -17.61
CA ALA A 158 -2.05 -7.25 -17.60
C ALA A 158 -0.76 -8.08 -17.76
N LEU A 159 0.07 -7.76 -18.75
CA LEU A 159 1.34 -8.45 -19.00
C LEU A 159 2.33 -8.29 -17.84
N VAL A 160 2.47 -7.08 -17.30
CA VAL A 160 3.34 -6.80 -16.15
C VAL A 160 2.86 -7.52 -14.90
N GLY A 161 1.58 -7.46 -14.58
CA GLY A 161 1.04 -8.20 -13.45
C GLY A 161 1.24 -9.71 -13.58
N ASP A 162 1.04 -10.27 -14.78
CA ASP A 162 1.22 -11.70 -15.02
C ASP A 162 2.69 -12.11 -14.88
N HIS A 163 3.63 -11.26 -15.34
CA HIS A 163 5.07 -11.49 -15.18
C HIS A 163 5.52 -11.38 -13.72
N MET A 164 5.11 -10.33 -13.00
CA MET A 164 5.49 -10.11 -11.60
C MET A 164 5.05 -11.27 -10.70
N ARG A 165 3.84 -11.80 -10.90
CA ARG A 165 3.31 -12.93 -10.11
C ARG A 165 4.03 -14.26 -10.33
N GLN A 166 4.96 -14.35 -11.29
CA GLN A 166 5.84 -15.50 -11.41
C GLN A 166 6.79 -15.61 -10.20
N ASP A 167 7.13 -14.48 -9.58
CA ASP A 167 7.82 -14.47 -8.28
C ASP A 167 6.85 -14.91 -7.18
N GLU A 168 7.26 -15.89 -6.38
CA GLU A 168 6.51 -16.33 -5.20
C GLU A 168 6.44 -15.22 -4.13
N GLY A 169 7.38 -14.29 -4.14
CA GLY A 169 7.41 -13.14 -3.26
C GLY A 169 6.57 -11.94 -3.71
N ASP A 170 5.88 -12.00 -4.85
CA ASP A 170 5.08 -10.88 -5.35
C ASP A 170 3.97 -10.50 -4.34
N PRO A 171 3.86 -9.21 -3.96
CA PRO A 171 2.83 -8.75 -3.02
C PRO A 171 1.40 -9.11 -3.43
N HIS A 172 1.04 -9.00 -4.72
CA HIS A 172 -0.32 -9.26 -5.17
C HIS A 172 -0.63 -10.77 -5.13
N ARG A 173 0.36 -11.62 -5.41
CA ARG A 173 0.24 -13.08 -5.24
C ARG A 173 -0.03 -13.44 -3.78
N ILE A 174 0.78 -12.94 -2.83
CA ILE A 174 0.58 -13.22 -1.40
C ILE A 174 -0.78 -12.69 -0.93
N LEU A 175 -1.16 -11.48 -1.34
CA LEU A 175 -2.49 -10.92 -1.03
C LEU A 175 -3.64 -11.80 -1.52
N ALA A 176 -3.49 -12.42 -2.68
CA ALA A 176 -4.49 -13.33 -3.24
C ALA A 176 -4.56 -14.66 -2.50
N GLU A 177 -3.52 -15.06 -1.76
CA GLU A 177 -3.50 -16.27 -0.93
C GLU A 177 -4.22 -16.06 0.41
N LEU A 178 -4.25 -14.83 0.96
CA LEU A 178 -4.91 -14.51 2.22
C LEU A 178 -6.41 -14.88 2.20
N PRO A 179 -6.99 -15.43 3.29
CA PRO A 179 -8.40 -15.80 3.34
C PRO A 179 -9.34 -14.59 3.58
N ALA A 180 -9.06 -13.44 2.97
CA ALA A 180 -9.89 -12.24 3.07
C ALA A 180 -11.10 -12.31 2.13
N SER A 181 -12.27 -11.88 2.63
CA SER A 181 -13.48 -11.71 1.81
C SER A 181 -13.64 -10.28 1.26
N VAL A 182 -12.97 -9.30 1.85
CA VAL A 182 -13.01 -7.89 1.43
C VAL A 182 -11.60 -7.35 1.32
N TYR A 183 -11.33 -6.71 0.20
CA TYR A 183 -10.10 -5.96 -0.07
C TYR A 183 -10.47 -4.51 -0.38
N VAL A 184 -9.68 -3.58 0.12
CA VAL A 184 -9.83 -2.16 -0.16
C VAL A 184 -8.58 -1.68 -0.89
N THR A 185 -8.76 -0.89 -1.94
CA THR A 185 -7.63 -0.28 -2.66
C THR A 185 -7.90 1.18 -2.97
N THR A 186 -6.84 1.98 -2.86
CA THR A 186 -6.83 3.36 -3.36
C THR A 186 -6.30 3.45 -4.78
N ASN A 187 -5.93 2.32 -5.38
CA ASN A 187 -5.32 2.25 -6.69
C ASN A 187 -6.39 2.14 -7.78
N PHE A 188 -6.06 2.63 -8.97
CA PHE A 188 -6.99 2.63 -10.10
C PHE A 188 -6.83 1.39 -10.99
N ASP A 189 -5.71 0.67 -10.91
CA ASP A 189 -5.39 -0.48 -11.73
C ASP A 189 -6.14 -1.76 -11.28
N PRO A 190 -6.23 -2.78 -12.15
CA PRO A 190 -6.91 -4.03 -11.83
C PRO A 190 -5.98 -5.15 -11.34
N LEU A 191 -4.76 -4.86 -10.87
CA LEU A 191 -3.76 -5.91 -10.59
C LEU A 191 -4.18 -6.83 -9.44
N LEU A 192 -4.85 -6.29 -8.42
CA LEU A 192 -5.34 -7.08 -7.30
C LEU A 192 -6.43 -8.07 -7.74
N GLU A 193 -7.41 -7.62 -8.53
CA GLU A 193 -8.45 -8.49 -9.07
C GLU A 193 -7.88 -9.55 -10.00
N ARG A 194 -6.83 -9.22 -10.77
CA ARG A 194 -6.12 -10.19 -11.61
C ARG A 194 -5.39 -11.24 -10.76
N ALA A 195 -4.76 -10.84 -9.67
CA ALA A 195 -4.11 -11.77 -8.75
C ALA A 195 -5.12 -12.72 -8.09
N LEU A 196 -6.27 -12.19 -7.64
CA LEU A 196 -7.35 -12.99 -7.08
C LEU A 196 -7.90 -14.00 -8.10
N LYS A 197 -8.11 -13.58 -9.36
CA LYS A 197 -8.54 -14.47 -10.45
C LYS A 197 -7.52 -15.56 -10.77
N ALA A 198 -6.23 -15.23 -10.72
CA ALA A 198 -5.15 -16.20 -10.92
C ALA A 198 -5.08 -17.23 -9.79
N ASN A 199 -5.64 -16.92 -8.61
CA ASN A 199 -5.77 -17.83 -7.48
C ASN A 199 -7.18 -18.47 -7.38
N ASP A 200 -7.84 -18.69 -8.53
CA ASP A 200 -9.15 -19.33 -8.66
C ASP A 200 -10.30 -18.66 -7.86
N ARG A 201 -10.20 -17.34 -7.62
CA ARG A 201 -11.27 -16.53 -7.01
C ARG A 201 -12.06 -15.74 -8.03
N ALA A 202 -13.29 -15.38 -7.68
CA ALA A 202 -14.19 -14.59 -8.52
C ALA A 202 -14.44 -13.19 -7.91
N PRO A 203 -13.46 -12.26 -7.99
CA PRO A 203 -13.58 -10.98 -7.31
C PRO A 203 -14.68 -10.11 -7.92
N GLN A 204 -15.42 -9.42 -7.05
CA GLN A 204 -16.43 -8.44 -7.39
C GLN A 204 -15.84 -7.04 -7.25
N GLN A 205 -15.65 -6.35 -8.37
CA GLN A 205 -15.13 -4.99 -8.36
C GLN A 205 -16.25 -4.00 -8.02
N VAL A 206 -16.05 -3.21 -6.96
CA VAL A 206 -16.98 -2.18 -6.51
C VAL A 206 -16.25 -0.84 -6.46
N VAL A 207 -16.91 0.22 -6.93
CA VAL A 207 -16.35 1.58 -6.98
C VAL A 207 -17.34 2.58 -6.39
N THR A 208 -16.83 3.59 -5.68
CA THR A 208 -17.64 4.70 -5.19
C THR A 208 -18.05 5.60 -6.36
N ARG A 209 -19.35 5.84 -6.51
CA ARG A 209 -19.89 6.72 -7.55
C ARG A 209 -20.16 8.11 -6.99
N TRP A 210 -19.09 8.84 -6.66
CA TRP A 210 -19.16 10.16 -6.02
C TRP A 210 -19.47 11.31 -7.00
N ARG A 211 -19.12 11.15 -8.29
CA ARG A 211 -19.40 12.13 -9.36
C ARG A 211 -20.28 11.50 -10.43
N HIS A 212 -21.57 11.86 -10.48
CA HIS A 212 -22.48 11.49 -11.56
C HIS A 212 -23.30 12.69 -12.05
N LYS A 213 -23.61 12.72 -13.35
CA LYS A 213 -24.51 13.72 -13.98
C LYS A 213 -25.98 13.59 -13.55
N LYS A 214 -26.31 12.57 -12.76
CA LYS A 214 -27.56 12.41 -12.00
C LYS A 214 -27.19 12.30 -10.53
N ALA A 215 -28.14 12.60 -9.63
CA ALA A 215 -27.94 12.53 -8.18
C ALA A 215 -27.13 11.27 -7.79
N PRO A 216 -26.20 11.39 -6.83
CA PRO A 216 -25.34 10.28 -6.42
C PRO A 216 -26.21 9.06 -6.12
N GLN A 217 -25.81 7.93 -6.67
CA GLN A 217 -26.53 6.69 -6.43
C GLN A 217 -26.16 6.22 -5.02
N LEU A 218 -27.13 6.16 -4.11
CA LEU A 218 -26.89 5.67 -2.75
C LEU A 218 -26.24 4.29 -2.80
N ALA A 219 -25.33 3.99 -1.88
CA ALA A 219 -24.68 2.69 -1.80
C ALA A 219 -25.70 1.54 -1.69
N SER A 220 -26.86 1.79 -1.06
CA SER A 220 -27.98 0.85 -0.94
C SER A 220 -28.67 0.47 -2.26
N GLU A 221 -28.40 1.18 -3.35
CA GLU A 221 -28.92 0.84 -4.68
C GLU A 221 -27.95 -0.02 -5.50
N GLN A 222 -26.71 -0.21 -5.03
CA GLN A 222 -25.78 -1.17 -5.61
C GLN A 222 -26.09 -2.55 -5.02
N VAL A 223 -26.56 -3.48 -5.85
CA VAL A 223 -26.72 -4.88 -5.44
C VAL A 223 -25.33 -5.51 -5.41
N ILE A 224 -24.76 -5.57 -4.21
CA ILE A 224 -23.49 -6.25 -3.93
C ILE A 224 -23.85 -7.62 -3.36
N ALA A 225 -23.23 -8.68 -3.89
CA ALA A 225 -23.43 -10.00 -3.30
C ALA A 225 -22.59 -10.11 -2.02
N GLU A 226 -23.05 -10.93 -1.07
CA GLU A 226 -22.31 -11.16 0.17
C GLU A 226 -20.87 -11.61 -0.13
N PRO A 227 -19.85 -10.85 0.31
CA PRO A 227 -18.46 -11.17 0.01
C PRO A 227 -18.03 -12.46 0.71
N THR A 228 -17.35 -13.34 -0.03
CA THR A 228 -16.80 -14.60 0.52
C THR A 228 -15.34 -14.75 0.10
N VAL A 229 -14.60 -15.66 0.73
CA VAL A 229 -13.20 -15.94 0.32
C VAL A 229 -13.11 -16.37 -1.15
N ARG A 230 -14.10 -17.11 -1.67
CA ARG A 230 -14.15 -17.56 -3.07
C ARG A 230 -14.61 -16.46 -4.03
N ALA A 231 -15.50 -15.58 -3.58
CA ALA A 231 -15.99 -14.43 -4.34
C ALA A 231 -15.76 -13.14 -3.54
N PRO A 232 -14.50 -12.70 -3.42
CA PRO A 232 -14.17 -11.56 -2.56
C PRO A 232 -14.59 -10.24 -3.21
N LEU A 233 -14.87 -9.25 -2.39
CA LEU A 233 -15.15 -7.89 -2.85
C LEU A 233 -13.84 -7.09 -2.92
N VAL A 234 -13.60 -6.40 -4.04
CA VAL A 234 -12.50 -5.45 -4.20
C VAL A 234 -13.07 -4.05 -4.36
N TYR A 235 -12.94 -3.24 -3.31
CA TYR A 235 -13.47 -1.89 -3.25
C TYR A 235 -12.41 -0.87 -3.65
N HIS A 236 -12.60 -0.20 -4.79
CA HIS A 236 -11.76 0.92 -5.20
C HIS A 236 -12.34 2.23 -4.67
N VAL A 237 -11.70 2.75 -3.63
CA VAL A 237 -12.13 3.95 -2.91
C VAL A 237 -12.19 5.16 -3.85
N TYR A 238 -11.17 5.30 -4.71
CA TYR A 238 -10.97 6.47 -5.54
C TYR A 238 -11.37 6.27 -7.01
N GLY A 239 -12.12 5.20 -7.30
CA GLY A 239 -12.46 4.80 -8.66
C GLY A 239 -11.43 3.86 -9.27
N ALA A 240 -11.67 3.44 -10.50
CA ALA A 240 -10.84 2.46 -11.21
C ALA A 240 -10.73 2.79 -12.70
N PHE A 241 -9.66 2.35 -13.35
CA PHE A 241 -9.49 2.53 -14.78
C PHE A 241 -10.52 1.74 -15.59
N GLY A 242 -11.12 2.37 -16.60
CA GLY A 242 -12.05 1.72 -17.50
C GLY A 242 -12.78 2.68 -18.43
N ALA A 243 -13.31 2.14 -19.55
CA ALA A 243 -13.92 2.93 -20.63
C ALA A 243 -15.13 3.80 -20.22
N LYS A 244 -15.69 3.59 -19.01
CA LYS A 244 -16.81 4.35 -18.44
C LYS A 244 -16.50 4.97 -17.07
N ALA A 245 -15.26 4.83 -16.59
CA ALA A 245 -14.88 5.11 -15.21
C ALA A 245 -13.95 6.32 -15.04
N ASP A 246 -13.41 6.89 -16.13
CA ASP A 246 -12.51 8.05 -16.09
C ASP A 246 -13.13 9.29 -15.40
N ASP A 247 -14.46 9.46 -15.42
CA ASP A 247 -15.11 10.59 -14.74
C ASP A 247 -15.15 10.44 -13.20
N GLY A 248 -15.07 9.21 -12.69
CA GLY A 248 -15.17 8.89 -11.27
C GLY A 248 -13.85 8.82 -10.51
N LEU A 249 -12.71 9.11 -11.16
CA LEU A 249 -11.40 9.03 -10.51
C LEU A 249 -11.19 10.18 -9.51
N VAL A 250 -10.77 9.89 -8.29
CA VAL A 250 -10.37 10.95 -7.35
C VAL A 250 -8.90 11.28 -7.60
N LEU A 251 -8.65 12.32 -8.41
CA LEU A 251 -7.30 12.63 -8.89
C LEU A 251 -6.77 13.95 -8.35
N THR A 252 -7.58 15.02 -8.37
CA THR A 252 -7.15 16.37 -7.97
C THR A 252 -7.37 16.66 -6.48
N GLU A 253 -6.84 17.78 -5.96
CA GLU A 253 -7.11 18.21 -4.57
C GLU A 253 -8.61 18.44 -4.34
N ASP A 254 -9.29 19.13 -5.27
CA ASP A 254 -10.75 19.35 -5.18
C ASP A 254 -11.52 18.03 -5.26
N ASP A 255 -11.09 17.09 -6.11
CA ASP A 255 -11.71 15.76 -6.16
C ASP A 255 -11.65 15.06 -4.79
N HIS A 256 -10.53 15.15 -4.05
CA HIS A 256 -10.39 14.53 -2.73
C HIS A 256 -11.34 15.15 -1.69
N PHE A 257 -11.48 16.47 -1.71
CA PHE A 257 -12.42 17.17 -0.83
C PHE A 257 -13.87 16.82 -1.15
N ASP A 258 -14.27 16.96 -2.40
CA ASP A 258 -15.62 16.66 -2.87
C ASP A 258 -15.99 15.19 -2.61
N PHE A 259 -15.04 14.27 -2.86
CA PHE A 259 -15.19 12.86 -2.55
C PHE A 259 -15.46 12.64 -1.06
N LEU A 260 -14.65 13.21 -0.16
CA LEU A 260 -14.82 13.03 1.27
C LEU A 260 -16.15 13.59 1.76
N ILE A 261 -16.50 14.80 1.31
CA ILE A 261 -17.76 15.47 1.70
C ILE A 261 -18.96 14.66 1.19
N GLY A 262 -18.98 14.32 -0.10
CA GLY A 262 -20.09 13.58 -0.71
C GLY A 262 -20.23 12.16 -0.14
N THR A 263 -19.10 11.46 0.07
CA THR A 263 -19.12 10.08 0.60
C THR A 263 -19.71 10.02 2.01
N VAL A 264 -19.36 10.97 2.87
CA VAL A 264 -19.89 11.03 4.24
C VAL A 264 -21.35 11.50 4.26
N ALA A 265 -21.68 12.54 3.49
CA ALA A 265 -23.04 13.10 3.46
C ALA A 265 -24.06 12.12 2.87
N ASP A 266 -23.70 11.45 1.77
CA ASP A 266 -24.60 10.59 1.00
C ASP A 266 -24.43 9.09 1.31
N LYS A 267 -23.56 8.74 2.29
CA LYS A 267 -23.25 7.36 2.71
C LYS A 267 -22.92 6.46 1.50
N LEU A 268 -21.90 6.86 0.75
CA LEU A 268 -21.53 6.20 -0.49
C LEU A 268 -20.67 4.94 -0.30
N VAL A 269 -20.27 4.63 0.94
CA VAL A 269 -19.55 3.39 1.25
C VAL A 269 -20.57 2.24 1.38
N PRO A 270 -20.38 1.12 0.67
CA PRO A 270 -21.24 -0.05 0.83
C PRO A 270 -21.26 -0.60 2.26
N PRO A 271 -22.41 -1.01 2.81
CA PRO A 271 -22.51 -1.58 4.15
C PRO A 271 -21.57 -2.77 4.39
N GLU A 272 -21.34 -3.60 3.37
CA GLU A 272 -20.42 -4.73 3.41
C GLU A 272 -18.97 -4.27 3.64
N VAL A 273 -18.59 -3.15 3.02
CA VAL A 273 -17.28 -2.53 3.19
C VAL A 273 -17.20 -1.81 4.55
N GLU A 274 -18.26 -1.11 4.96
CA GLU A 274 -18.31 -0.44 6.27
C GLU A 274 -18.13 -1.45 7.42
N SER A 275 -18.90 -2.54 7.43
CA SER A 275 -18.76 -3.60 8.44
C SER A 275 -17.39 -4.25 8.37
N ALA A 276 -16.88 -4.53 7.17
CA ALA A 276 -15.55 -5.12 7.02
C ALA A 276 -14.45 -4.21 7.62
N LEU A 277 -14.56 -2.90 7.43
CA LEU A 277 -13.57 -1.93 7.94
C LEU A 277 -13.58 -1.76 9.45
N VAL A 278 -14.65 -2.14 10.17
CA VAL A 278 -14.75 -1.98 11.64
C VAL A 278 -14.71 -3.30 12.41
N ASP A 279 -15.03 -4.43 11.77
CA ASP A 279 -15.15 -5.76 12.42
C ASP A 279 -13.99 -6.72 12.05
N ASN A 280 -12.84 -6.21 11.60
CA ASN A 280 -11.68 -7.01 11.18
C ASN A 280 -10.32 -6.36 11.52
N SER A 281 -9.26 -7.19 11.50
CA SER A 281 -7.88 -6.68 11.44
C SER A 281 -7.62 -5.97 10.12
N LEU A 282 -6.89 -4.85 10.16
CA LEU A 282 -6.63 -4.02 8.98
C LEU A 282 -5.15 -4.04 8.66
N LEU A 283 -4.80 -4.27 7.40
CA LEU A 283 -3.43 -4.24 6.90
C LEU A 283 -3.25 -3.08 5.92
N PHE A 284 -2.63 -1.99 6.35
CA PHE A 284 -2.31 -0.86 5.47
C PHE A 284 -0.98 -1.10 4.77
N LEU A 285 -1.05 -1.32 3.46
CA LEU A 285 0.07 -1.76 2.64
C LEU A 285 0.31 -0.76 1.50
N GLY A 286 1.55 -0.32 1.32
CA GLY A 286 1.91 0.52 0.17
C GLY A 286 1.41 1.96 0.25
N PHE A 287 1.31 2.51 1.45
CA PHE A 287 1.01 3.92 1.67
C PHE A 287 2.24 4.67 2.16
N ARG A 288 2.36 5.93 1.77
CA ARG A 288 3.01 6.93 2.62
C ARG A 288 1.93 7.56 3.49
N LEU A 289 2.10 7.53 4.80
CA LEU A 289 1.07 8.01 5.74
C LEU A 289 0.83 9.53 5.63
N THR A 290 1.74 10.26 4.99
CA THR A 290 1.62 11.70 4.71
C THR A 290 0.75 12.01 3.49
N ASP A 291 0.54 11.05 2.58
CA ASP A 291 -0.12 11.29 1.29
C ASP A 291 -1.64 11.48 1.46
N TRP A 292 -2.22 12.28 0.56
CA TRP A 292 -3.66 12.52 0.49
C TRP A 292 -4.50 11.24 0.43
N HIS A 293 -4.11 10.28 -0.42
CA HIS A 293 -4.80 8.99 -0.58
C HIS A 293 -4.94 8.23 0.75
N PHE A 294 -3.92 8.28 1.61
CA PHE A 294 -4.02 7.64 2.92
C PHE A 294 -4.85 8.49 3.88
N ARG A 295 -4.55 9.79 4.00
CA ARG A 295 -5.18 10.67 5.01
C ARG A 295 -6.68 10.82 4.80
N VAL A 296 -7.13 10.89 3.54
CA VAL A 296 -8.56 10.98 3.21
C VAL A 296 -9.27 9.67 3.49
N LEU A 297 -8.71 8.52 3.09
CA LEU A 297 -9.26 7.20 3.42
C LEU A 297 -9.33 6.99 4.94
N PHE A 298 -8.24 7.28 5.65
CA PHE A 298 -8.18 7.13 7.11
C PHE A 298 -9.22 8.02 7.79
N ARG A 299 -9.36 9.28 7.36
CA ARG A 299 -10.40 10.18 7.87
C ARG A 299 -11.82 9.69 7.57
N LEU A 300 -12.05 9.14 6.38
CA LEU A 300 -13.32 8.49 6.04
C LEU A 300 -13.61 7.32 6.99
N MET A 301 -12.65 6.43 7.21
CA MET A 301 -12.77 5.30 8.14
C MET A 301 -13.07 5.75 9.57
N MET A 302 -12.38 6.78 10.07
CA MET A 302 -12.64 7.34 11.39
C MET A 302 -14.00 8.01 11.50
N SER A 303 -14.68 8.32 10.38
CA SER A 303 -16.05 8.85 10.38
C SER A 303 -17.13 7.76 10.32
N LEU A 304 -16.76 6.50 10.08
CA LEU A 304 -17.71 5.38 9.97
C LEU A 304 -18.35 5.04 11.33
N PRO A 305 -19.62 4.60 11.35
CA PRO A 305 -20.27 4.11 12.55
C PRO A 305 -19.62 2.80 13.04
N GLY A 306 -19.51 2.62 14.36
CA GLY A 306 -18.98 1.39 14.95
C GLY A 306 -17.45 1.30 15.01
N ARG A 307 -16.74 2.38 14.68
CA ARG A 307 -15.27 2.48 14.77
C ARG A 307 -14.70 2.11 16.14
N GLU A 308 -15.48 2.18 17.21
CA GLU A 308 -15.06 1.77 18.55
C GLU A 308 -14.65 0.28 18.59
N ARG A 309 -15.17 -0.54 17.66
CA ARG A 309 -14.81 -1.97 17.51
C ARG A 309 -13.41 -2.20 16.95
N LEU A 310 -12.80 -1.21 16.30
CA LEU A 310 -11.40 -1.29 15.85
C LEU A 310 -10.47 -1.66 17.02
N GLN A 311 -10.77 -1.17 18.23
CA GLN A 311 -9.97 -1.49 19.42
C GLN A 311 -9.93 -2.99 19.79
N GLN A 312 -10.84 -3.80 19.24
CA GLN A 312 -10.92 -5.25 19.46
C GLN A 312 -9.97 -6.05 18.56
N TYR A 313 -9.41 -5.42 17.51
CA TYR A 313 -8.56 -6.06 16.53
C TYR A 313 -7.14 -5.48 16.55
N CYS A 314 -6.20 -6.25 16.00
CA CYS A 314 -4.84 -5.76 15.75
C CYS A 314 -4.77 -5.24 14.31
N HIS A 315 -4.33 -3.99 14.16
CA HIS A 315 -4.15 -3.34 12.87
C HIS A 315 -2.67 -3.08 12.63
N VAL A 316 -2.22 -3.24 11.39
CA VAL A 316 -0.81 -3.03 11.03
C VAL A 316 -0.72 -2.06 9.86
N ALA A 317 0.16 -1.07 9.99
CA ALA A 317 0.59 -0.23 8.88
C ALA A 317 2.05 -0.51 8.55
N VAL A 318 2.33 -0.80 7.28
CA VAL A 318 3.69 -1.01 6.80
C VAL A 318 4.26 0.30 6.30
N GLN A 319 5.37 0.73 6.89
CA GLN A 319 6.09 1.95 6.50
C GLN A 319 7.53 1.63 6.21
N LEU A 320 8.04 2.15 5.09
CA LEU A 320 9.49 2.18 4.92
C LEU A 320 10.14 2.87 6.12
N ASP A 321 11.25 2.31 6.58
CA ASP A 321 12.08 3.03 7.54
C ASP A 321 12.57 4.31 6.85
N PRO A 322 12.21 5.51 7.36
CA PRO A 322 12.61 6.76 6.77
C PRO A 322 14.13 6.80 6.63
N ASP A 323 14.60 7.01 5.41
CA ASP A 323 16.02 7.12 5.14
C ASP A 323 16.63 8.18 6.06
N MET A 324 17.64 7.77 6.85
CA MET A 324 18.40 8.64 7.74
C MET A 324 19.14 9.77 7.01
N GLN A 325 19.11 9.76 5.67
CA GLN A 325 19.75 10.73 4.80
C GLN A 325 18.83 11.90 4.44
N THR A 326 17.50 11.73 4.52
CA THR A 326 16.52 12.69 3.97
C THR A 326 15.70 13.40 5.06
N MET A 327 15.59 12.81 6.25
CA MET A 327 14.81 13.38 7.35
C MET A 327 15.68 14.06 8.41
N ALA A 328 15.27 15.27 8.83
CA ALA A 328 15.95 16.04 9.86
C ALA A 328 15.90 15.36 11.25
N ASP A 329 14.85 14.61 11.54
CA ASP A 329 14.67 13.83 12.76
C ASP A 329 13.88 12.55 12.47
N VAL A 330 14.61 11.46 12.21
CA VAL A 330 14.01 10.15 11.92
C VAL A 330 13.24 9.61 13.12
N GLU A 331 13.80 9.70 14.34
CA GLU A 331 13.16 9.13 15.51
C GLU A 331 11.92 9.94 15.94
N GLY A 332 11.97 11.28 15.80
CA GLY A 332 10.81 12.14 15.97
C GLY A 332 9.71 11.87 14.93
N ALA A 333 10.05 11.65 13.66
CA ALA A 333 9.09 11.29 12.62
C ALA A 333 8.42 9.94 12.92
N LYS A 334 9.21 8.94 13.36
CA LYS A 334 8.68 7.64 13.79
C LYS A 334 7.75 7.76 14.99
N ALA A 335 8.17 8.50 16.02
CA ALA A 335 7.36 8.74 17.22
C ALA A 335 6.06 9.48 16.89
N TYR A 336 6.11 10.49 16.01
CA TYR A 336 4.93 11.21 15.54
C TYR A 336 3.93 10.27 14.85
N LEU A 337 4.39 9.42 13.93
CA LEU A 337 3.53 8.46 13.24
C LEU A 337 2.94 7.45 14.24
N SER A 338 3.77 6.87 15.12
CA SER A 338 3.30 5.95 16.16
C SER A 338 2.24 6.59 17.08
N ASP A 339 2.44 7.84 17.51
CA ASP A 339 1.47 8.55 18.35
C ASP A 339 0.18 8.89 17.60
N TYR A 340 0.29 9.34 16.35
CA TYR A 340 -0.86 9.70 15.53
C TYR A 340 -1.79 8.51 15.31
N PHE A 341 -1.23 7.33 15.02
CA PHE A 341 -2.02 6.13 14.75
C PHE A 341 -2.36 5.27 15.97
N GLY A 342 -1.49 5.27 16.99
CA GLY A 342 -1.72 4.54 18.23
C GLY A 342 -2.91 5.08 19.03
N ARG A 343 -3.13 6.41 19.02
CA ARG A 343 -4.20 7.05 19.80
C ARG A 343 -5.60 6.85 19.23
N GLU A 344 -5.73 6.80 17.91
CA GLU A 344 -7.05 6.77 17.26
C GLU A 344 -7.51 5.35 16.91
N ALA A 345 -6.59 4.43 16.56
CA ALA A 345 -6.96 3.15 15.99
C ALA A 345 -6.06 1.95 16.40
N ASN A 346 -5.21 2.07 17.43
CA ASN A 346 -4.32 0.98 17.88
C ASN A 346 -3.53 0.32 16.72
N ILE A 347 -3.03 1.11 15.77
CA ILE A 347 -2.28 0.58 14.63
C ILE A 347 -0.81 0.42 15.00
N ASP A 348 -0.32 -0.82 14.91
CA ASP A 348 1.08 -1.16 15.06
C ASP A 348 1.84 -0.89 13.74
N ILE A 349 3.03 -0.27 13.81
CA ILE A 349 3.83 0.03 12.60
C ILE A 349 4.88 -1.05 12.39
N PHE A 350 4.84 -1.69 11.23
CA PHE A 350 5.93 -2.53 10.73
C PHE A 350 6.87 -1.67 9.88
N TRP A 351 8.13 -1.54 10.33
CA TRP A 351 9.14 -0.79 9.60
C TRP A 351 9.74 -1.70 8.53
N GLY A 352 9.36 -1.49 7.28
CA GLY A 352 9.28 -2.53 6.26
C GLY A 352 8.93 -2.00 4.89
N SER A 353 9.38 -2.67 3.83
CA SER A 353 8.61 -2.69 2.58
C SER A 353 7.38 -3.59 2.75
N ALA A 354 6.33 -3.36 1.95
CA ALA A 354 5.15 -4.22 1.96
C ALA A 354 5.47 -5.65 1.52
N GLU A 355 6.43 -5.83 0.61
CA GLU A 355 6.93 -7.13 0.19
C GLU A 355 7.55 -7.91 1.36
N GLU A 356 8.43 -7.26 2.13
CA GLU A 356 9.04 -7.86 3.33
C GLU A 356 7.99 -8.25 4.37
N PHE A 357 7.01 -7.38 4.63
CA PHE A 357 5.93 -7.68 5.57
C PHE A 357 5.07 -8.84 5.09
N LEU A 358 4.67 -8.88 3.82
CA LEU A 358 3.80 -9.92 3.28
C LEU A 358 4.50 -11.28 3.26
N ARG A 359 5.80 -11.32 2.91
CA ARG A 359 6.61 -12.54 3.05
C ARG A 359 6.67 -13.02 4.49
N ALA A 360 6.98 -12.12 5.43
CA ALA A 360 7.01 -12.45 6.85
C ALA A 360 5.65 -12.94 7.37
N LEU A 361 4.55 -12.28 6.97
CA LEU A 361 3.20 -12.71 7.34
C LEU A 361 2.88 -14.12 6.82
N ARG A 362 3.23 -14.41 5.57
CA ARG A 362 3.03 -15.75 5.00
C ARG A 362 3.84 -16.82 5.74
N ASP A 363 5.10 -16.52 6.05
CA ASP A 363 5.99 -17.45 6.75
C ASP A 363 5.50 -17.70 8.20
N GLU A 364 5.08 -16.64 8.90
CA GLU A 364 4.50 -16.74 10.25
C GLU A 364 3.16 -17.49 10.26
N LEU A 365 2.31 -17.33 9.23
CA LEU A 365 1.08 -18.11 9.07
C LEU A 365 1.37 -19.60 8.83
N ALA A 366 2.37 -19.91 8.00
CA ALA A 366 2.79 -21.28 7.75
C ALA A 366 3.30 -21.95 9.04
N ASN A 367 4.18 -21.25 9.77
CA ASN A 367 4.71 -21.73 11.05
C ASN A 367 3.60 -21.92 12.11
N ALA A 368 2.62 -21.01 12.17
CA ALA A 368 1.49 -21.13 13.08
C ALA A 368 0.55 -22.30 12.72
N GLY A 369 0.39 -22.59 11.42
CA GLY A 369 -0.39 -23.74 10.94
C GLY A 369 0.27 -25.08 11.28
N GLU A 370 1.59 -25.18 11.15
CA GLU A 370 2.35 -26.39 11.51
C GLU A 370 2.24 -26.72 13.00
N LEU A 371 2.27 -25.71 13.89
CA LEU A 371 2.10 -25.87 15.33
C LEU A 371 0.72 -26.41 15.75
N HIS A 372 -0.34 -26.14 14.98
CA HIS A 372 -1.68 -26.69 15.24
C HIS A 372 -1.85 -28.13 14.69
N THR A 373 -0.93 -28.61 13.86
CA THR A 373 -0.99 -29.97 13.30
C THR A 373 -0.34 -31.01 14.22
N GLU A 374 0.42 -30.56 15.23
CA GLU A 374 1.01 -31.39 16.31
C GLU A 374 0.17 -31.42 17.60
N GLU A 375 -1.10 -31.02 17.56
CA GLU A 375 -2.00 -31.22 18.72
C GLU A 375 -2.36 -32.71 18.86
N GLU A 376 -1.86 -33.29 19.95
CA GLU A 376 -2.17 -34.63 20.49
C GLU A 376 -3.67 -34.96 20.40
N PRO A 377 -4.05 -36.24 20.22
CA PRO A 377 -5.45 -36.64 20.17
C PRO A 377 -6.16 -36.17 21.44
N ALA A 378 -7.15 -35.29 21.27
CA ALA A 378 -7.96 -34.76 22.35
C ALA A 378 -8.52 -35.92 23.20
N PRO A 379 -8.39 -35.87 24.54
CA PRO A 379 -9.17 -36.76 25.38
C PRO A 379 -10.65 -36.41 25.16
N SER A 380 -11.44 -37.42 24.81
CA SER A 380 -12.89 -37.31 24.88
C SER A 380 -13.27 -36.92 26.29
N ASP A 381 -14.03 -35.85 26.47
CA ASP A 381 -15.02 -35.80 27.52
C ASP A 381 -16.14 -34.83 27.12
N ASP A 382 -17.32 -35.43 26.98
CA ASP A 382 -18.61 -34.79 27.23
C ASP A 382 -18.54 -34.02 28.54
N GLU A 383 -18.86 -32.72 28.53
CA GLU A 383 -19.51 -32.00 29.64
C GLU A 383 -19.50 -30.51 29.30
N TRP A 384 -20.58 -29.97 28.72
CA TRP A 384 -21.10 -28.61 28.97
C TRP A 384 -22.50 -28.50 28.35
N ASP A 385 -23.48 -29.16 28.99
CA ASP A 385 -24.90 -28.80 28.88
C ASP A 385 -25.25 -27.93 30.10
N PHE A 386 -25.53 -26.65 29.88
CA PHE A 386 -26.29 -25.78 30.80
C PHE A 386 -27.13 -24.76 30.03
#